data_AF-A0A962DH10-F1
#
_entry.id   AF-A0A962DH10-F1
#
_cell.length_a   1.000
_cell.length_b   1.000
_cell.length_c   1.000
_cell.angle_alpha   90.00
_cell.angle_beta   90.00
_cell.angle_gamma   90.00
#
_symmetry.space_group_name_H-M   'P 1'
#
loop_
_entity.id
_entity.type
_entity.pdbx_description
1 polymer ?
#
loop_
_entity_poly.entity_id
_entity_poly.type
_entity_poly.pdbx_seq_one_letter_code
_entity_poly.pdbx_strand_id
1 'polypeptide(L)' 'MLMRSGLREIADNTDKPFSIVEEFASLSPKRKVLLCDHLFIEGRQAFYNTVELLWPEATTADAKKLEKFLFTLKNRSH' A
#
# COMPACT_ATOMS: atom_id res chain seq x y z
N MET A 1 -3.35 -28.11 -34.05
CA MET A 1 -4.03 -27.79 -32.78
C MET A 1 -3.52 -26.43 -32.34
N LEU A 2 -4.26 -25.36 -32.67
CA LEU A 2 -3.83 -23.98 -32.43
C LEU A 2 -4.45 -23.45 -31.13
N MET A 3 -3.57 -22.93 -30.28
CA MET A 3 -3.68 -21.63 -29.59
C MET A 3 -4.49 -21.50 -28.28
N ARG A 4 -3.81 -20.84 -27.33
CA ARG A 4 -4.29 -19.84 -26.35
C ARG A 4 -4.88 -20.34 -25.03
N SER A 5 -4.00 -20.66 -24.08
CA SER A 5 -4.36 -20.72 -22.64
C SER A 5 -3.39 -19.96 -21.73
N GLY A 6 -2.80 -18.85 -22.19
CA GLY A 6 -1.85 -18.05 -21.36
C GLY A 6 -2.25 -16.60 -21.11
N LEU A 7 -3.33 -16.10 -21.71
CA LEU A 7 -3.70 -14.68 -21.67
C LEU A 7 -4.97 -14.37 -20.86
N ARG A 8 -5.66 -15.40 -20.35
CA ARG A 8 -6.97 -15.21 -19.69
C ARG A 8 -6.88 -14.96 -18.19
N GLU A 9 -5.78 -15.33 -17.55
CA GLU A 9 -5.55 -15.07 -16.12
C GLU A 9 -5.00 -13.67 -15.83
N ILE A 10 -4.47 -12.97 -16.85
CA ILE A 10 -3.94 -11.60 -16.70
C ILE A 10 -5.09 -10.57 -16.77
N ALA A 11 -6.22 -10.92 -17.39
CA ALA A 11 -7.34 -10.00 -17.59
C ALA A 11 -8.24 -9.82 -16.35
N ASP A 12 -8.21 -10.73 -15.38
CA ASP A 12 -9.10 -10.72 -14.21
C ASP A 12 -8.62 -9.78 -13.08
N ASN A 13 -7.43 -9.17 -13.20
CA ASN A 13 -6.94 -8.17 -12.25
C ASN A 13 -7.20 -6.71 -12.68
N THR A 14 -7.88 -6.50 -13.80
CA THR A 14 -8.02 -5.15 -14.40
C THR A 14 -9.10 -4.29 -13.71
N ASP A 15 -9.87 -4.84 -12.76
CA ASP A 15 -10.99 -4.12 -12.13
C ASP A 15 -10.96 -4.15 -10.59
N LYS A 16 -9.78 -4.37 -9.97
CA LYS A 16 -9.70 -4.17 -8.52
C LYS A 16 -9.52 -2.67 -8.23
N PRO A 17 -10.45 -2.04 -7.50
CA PRO A 17 -10.26 -0.66 -7.07
C PRO A 17 -8.99 -0.59 -6.21
N PHE A 18 -8.18 0.45 -6.44
CA PHE A 18 -6.95 0.67 -5.69
C PHE A 18 -7.22 0.60 -4.18
N SER A 19 -6.47 -0.25 -3.48
CA SER A 19 -6.59 -0.45 -2.05
C SER A 19 -5.22 -0.29 -1.39
N ILE A 20 -4.97 0.90 -0.84
CA ILE A 20 -3.68 1.23 -0.21
C ILE A 20 -3.27 0.24 0.90
N VAL A 21 -4.23 -0.43 1.55
CA VAL A 21 -3.95 -1.42 2.59
C VAL A 21 -3.44 -2.73 1.98
N GLU A 22 -4.00 -3.16 0.85
CA GLU A 22 -3.50 -4.34 0.13
C GLU A 22 -2.14 -4.06 -0.50
N GLU A 23 -1.96 -2.88 -1.07
CA GLU A 23 -0.68 -2.44 -1.60
C GLU A 23 0.40 -2.38 -0.51
N PHE A 24 0.07 -1.83 0.66
CA PHE A 24 0.95 -1.88 1.82
C PHE A 24 1.27 -3.33 2.22
N ALA A 25 0.29 -4.24 2.22
CA ALA A 25 0.52 -5.65 2.54
C ALA A 25 1.43 -6.35 1.52
N SER A 26 1.39 -5.93 0.25
CA SER A 26 2.25 -6.42 -0.83
C SER A 26 3.67 -5.84 -0.81
N LEU A 27 3.93 -4.77 -0.04
CA LEU A 27 5.27 -4.21 0.10
C LEU A 27 6.25 -5.19 0.76
N SER A 28 7.51 -5.09 0.33
CA SER A 28 8.62 -5.78 1.00
C SER A 28 8.75 -5.34 2.46
N PRO A 29 9.24 -6.20 3.38
CA PRO A 29 9.38 -5.86 4.79
C PRO A 29 10.16 -4.57 5.04
N LYS A 30 11.24 -4.33 4.26
CA LYS A 30 12.04 -3.10 4.36
C LYS A 30 11.22 -1.84 4.08
N ARG A 31 10.36 -1.86 3.06
CA ARG A 31 9.50 -0.72 2.70
C ARG A 31 8.38 -0.49 3.73
N LYS A 32 7.86 -1.57 4.33
CA LYS A 32 6.90 -1.48 5.44
C LYS A 32 7.52 -0.80 6.66
N VAL A 33 8.74 -1.19 7.03
CA VAL A 33 9.49 -0.57 8.12
C VAL A 33 9.75 0.90 7.82
N LEU A 34 10.20 1.25 6.61
CA LEU A 34 10.41 2.63 6.19
C LEU A 34 9.15 3.51 6.36
N LEU A 35 7.98 3.02 5.93
CA LEU A 35 6.71 3.74 6.12
C LEU A 35 6.37 3.92 7.61
N CYS A 36 6.62 2.92 8.44
CA CYS A 36 6.44 3.02 9.88
C CYS A 36 7.42 4.04 10.49
N ASP A 37 8.69 4.02 10.11
CA ASP A 37 9.71 4.95 10.61
C ASP A 37 9.37 6.38 10.21
N HIS A 38 8.99 6.62 8.96
CA HIS A 38 8.54 7.93 8.52
C HIS A 38 7.30 8.40 9.29
N LEU A 39 6.34 7.51 9.57
CA LEU A 39 5.13 7.87 10.30
C LEU A 39 5.39 8.15 11.79
N PHE A 40 6.21 7.34 12.45
CA PHE A 40 6.36 7.34 13.90
C PHE A 40 7.61 8.06 14.42
N ILE A 41 8.64 8.25 13.59
CA ILE A 41 9.93 8.85 13.97
C ILE A 41 10.11 10.21 13.27
N GLU A 42 10.04 10.26 11.95
CA GLU A 42 10.33 11.49 11.19
C GLU A 42 9.14 12.46 11.15
N GLY A 43 7.92 11.92 11.18
CA GLY A 43 6.68 12.68 11.25
C GLY A 43 5.80 12.56 10.01
N ARG A 44 4.54 12.97 10.17
CA ARG A 44 3.47 12.70 9.20
C ARG A 44 3.80 13.18 7.78
N GLN A 45 4.49 14.30 7.64
CA GLN A 45 4.80 14.83 6.31
C GLN A 45 5.74 13.91 5.52
N ALA A 46 6.75 13.32 6.18
CA ALA A 46 7.62 12.33 5.54
C ALA A 46 6.82 11.09 5.10
N PHE A 47 5.87 10.65 5.92
CA PHE A 47 4.94 9.57 5.57
C PHE A 47 4.09 9.90 4.34
N TYR A 48 3.43 11.07 4.31
CA TYR A 48 2.60 11.47 3.16
C TYR A 48 3.42 11.58 1.87
N ASN A 49 4.61 12.17 1.91
CA ASN A 49 5.51 12.24 0.76
C ASN A 49 5.92 10.85 0.26
N THR A 50 6.13 9.91 1.18
CA THR A 50 6.49 8.53 0.84
C THR A 50 5.32 7.77 0.23
N VAL A 51 4.11 7.99 0.74
CA VAL A 51 2.89 7.42 0.16
C VAL A 51 2.69 7.93 -1.27
N GLU A 52 2.85 9.23 -1.51
CA GLU A 52 2.75 9.83 -2.83
C GLU A 52 3.83 9.29 -3.80
N LEU A 53 5.05 9.06 -3.31
CA LEU A 53 6.13 8.48 -4.11
C LEU A 53 5.90 7.00 -4.46
N LEU A 54 5.33 6.23 -3.53
CA LEU A 54 5.08 4.80 -3.74
C LEU A 54 3.81 4.55 -4.54
N TRP A 55 2.78 5.38 -4.35
CA TRP A 55 1.46 5.25 -4.95
C TRP A 55 0.94 6.61 -5.41
N PRO A 56 1.32 7.07 -6.61
CA PRO A 56 0.83 8.33 -7.17
C PRO A 56 -0.70 8.36 -7.37
N GLU A 57 -1.33 7.20 -7.56
CA GLU A 57 -2.79 7.08 -7.63
C GLU A 57 -3.50 7.15 -6.26
N ALA A 58 -2.77 7.11 -5.14
CA ALA A 58 -3.36 7.18 -3.81
C ALA A 58 -3.89 8.58 -3.52
N THR A 59 -5.13 8.66 -3.06
CA THR A 59 -5.70 9.95 -2.63
C THR A 59 -5.23 10.31 -1.22
N THR A 60 -5.38 11.58 -0.82
CA THR A 60 -5.15 11.98 0.58
C THR A 60 -6.01 11.18 1.57
N ALA A 61 -7.19 10.71 1.16
CA ALA A 61 -8.05 9.88 1.98
C ALA A 61 -7.44 8.47 2.19
N ASP A 62 -6.81 7.91 1.16
CA ASP A 62 -6.10 6.63 1.25
C ASP A 62 -4.89 6.74 2.18
N ALA A 63 -4.09 7.79 2.04
CA ALA A 63 -2.95 8.02 2.94
C ALA A 63 -3.39 8.11 4.41
N LYS A 64 -4.50 8.83 4.70
CA LYS A 64 -5.11 8.87 6.05
C LYS A 64 -5.64 7.51 6.52
N LYS A 65 -6.17 6.69 5.60
CA LYS A 65 -6.64 5.34 5.91
C LYS A 65 -5.47 4.44 6.29
N LEU A 66 -4.36 4.52 5.56
CA LEU A 66 -3.13 3.79 5.86
C LEU A 66 -2.54 4.25 7.19
N GLU A 67 -2.48 5.56 7.46
CA GLU A 67 -2.04 6.11 8.75
C GLU A 67 -2.83 5.48 9.91
N LYS A 68 -4.17 5.51 9.87
CA LYS A 68 -5.03 4.91 10.90
C LYS A 68 -4.82 3.40 11.05
N PHE A 69 -4.64 2.71 9.93
CA PHE A 69 -4.35 1.28 9.93
C PHE A 69 -3.04 0.98 10.67
N LEU A 70 -1.97 1.72 10.38
CA LEU A 70 -0.67 1.55 11.03
C LEU A 70 -0.71 1.88 12.52
N PHE A 71 -1.43 2.92 12.94
CA PHE A 71 -1.67 3.21 14.36
C PHE A 71 -2.42 2.07 15.07
N THR A 72 -3.42 1.49 14.42
CA THR A 72 -4.17 0.36 14.97
C THR A 72 -3.27 -0.87 15.12
N LEU A 73 -2.41 -1.13 14.13
CA LEU A 73 -1.47 -2.25 14.13
C LEU A 73 -0.42 -2.11 15.24
N LYS A 74 0.10 -0.90 15.46
CA LYS A 74 0.99 -0.58 16.58
C LYS A 74 0.32 -0.86 17.93
N ASN A 75 -0.92 -0.38 18.11
CA ASN A 75 -1.64 -0.52 19.38
C ASN A 75 -2.12 -1.94 19.68
N ARG A 76 -2.23 -2.82 18.66
CA ARG A 76 -2.58 -4.23 18.83
C ARG A 76 -1.38 -5.16 19.11
N SER A 77 -0.16 -4.66 18.97
CA SER A 77 1.06 -5.46 19.19
C SER A 77 1.49 -5.49 20.66
N HIS A 78 0.54 -5.38 21.59
CA HIS A 78 0.75 -5.37 23.04
C HIS A 78 0.04 -6.54 23.71
#